data_AF-A0A267ELI3-F1
#
_entry.id   AF-A0A267ELI3-F1
#
_cell.length_a   1.000
_cell.length_b   1.000
_cell.length_c   1.000
_cell.angle_alpha   90.00
_cell.angle_beta   90.00
_cell.angle_gamma   90.00
#
_symmetry.space_group_name_H-M   'P 1'
#
loop_
_entity.id
_entity.type
_entity.pdbx_description
1 polymer ?
#
loop_
_entity_poly.entity_id
_entity_poly.type
_entity_poly.pdbx_seq_one_letter_code
_entity_poly.pdbx_strand_id
1 'polypeptide(L)'
;MSIVAEISVRDKEFVADLRKQIQLDFSNIEELTKAREYEIYKEAFDKIISYVTSYRPLLTAIKAEYEEVVDSIVRGHREAQSLEMKVESIAAVVPNLQNYKKRCDELESRINSLKAQEQQAQARINALREARLQARERHRQELEAREAARKAKPPLRRRLPPGMTLDEVTDAASLAAEKTRVDRQLRQLRHKAETQYVSRERTDQLRQSLLEKIKRKEELEASLQVERLRQQIVRLASRAAEEFEEGRSPPGYSLAGTILLAARQNWANVRCRPAAGGELADKVPDSNADVTGADPARQAEADNAAECLDRFRELLAAGDLPAAASHAANSFRGLLRTMDVLQKFRHLEARCPGLLLAYCEALLVTVPLYEGRLGAELSFECVAEALARDRVDLVEHWTTNDLLTLTEPIGDLLADHGDCRPGQAHRSFELAHVVFDRTAATAADAGSASGVRAVECLVRAGRAEAAVAYGVATVGLDAGQFRQLLQRQPSVELALHLVGYGCLTVGDAIGCFFAMEAWVELGWLADSLIQRVAEESGLMTQQAALKLMEDNAEVPASVWTEIARQAPEDMRHLNELFTSSVVFDAFNRSLSTMQREFSLH
;
A
#
# COMPACT_ATOMS: atom_id res chain seq x y z
N MET A 1 -74.86 -53.63 31.98
CA MET A 1 -73.99 -54.05 30.86
C MET A 1 -73.97 -53.09 29.67
N SER A 2 -74.77 -52.01 29.62
CA SER A 2 -74.79 -51.10 28.45
C SER A 2 -73.64 -50.07 28.38
N ILE A 3 -73.12 -49.63 29.53
CA ILE A 3 -72.11 -48.56 29.61
C ILE A 3 -70.71 -49.03 29.17
N VAL A 4 -70.38 -50.32 29.36
CA VAL A 4 -69.08 -50.88 28.95
C VAL A 4 -69.00 -51.10 27.43
N ALA A 5 -70.13 -51.30 26.76
CA ALA A 5 -70.18 -51.50 25.31
C ALA A 5 -70.10 -50.17 24.52
N GLU A 6 -70.70 -49.08 25.02
CA GLU A 6 -70.68 -47.76 24.35
C GLU A 6 -69.30 -47.09 24.36
N ILE A 7 -68.51 -47.31 25.42
CA ILE A 7 -67.12 -46.80 25.50
C ILE A 7 -66.25 -47.45 24.41
N SER A 8 -66.47 -48.74 24.09
CA SER A 8 -65.68 -49.45 23.06
C SER A 8 -65.97 -49.02 21.62
N VAL A 9 -67.15 -48.49 21.31
CA VAL A 9 -67.50 -48.13 19.92
C VAL A 9 -66.90 -46.77 19.55
N ARG A 10 -66.99 -45.78 20.47
CA ARG A 10 -66.43 -44.44 20.26
C ARG A 10 -64.91 -44.45 20.13
N ASP A 11 -64.22 -45.26 20.94
CA ASP A 11 -62.76 -45.39 20.86
C ASP A 11 -62.34 -46.01 19.51
N LYS A 12 -63.11 -46.97 18.98
CA LYS A 12 -62.85 -47.60 17.68
C LYS A 12 -63.09 -46.64 16.52
N GLU A 13 -64.14 -45.82 16.60
CA GLU A 13 -64.44 -44.78 15.61
C GLU A 13 -63.32 -43.72 15.60
N PHE A 14 -62.89 -43.23 16.77
CA PHE A 14 -61.79 -42.28 16.88
C PHE A 14 -60.48 -42.81 16.28
N VAL A 15 -60.10 -44.06 16.60
CA VAL A 15 -58.88 -44.67 16.03
C VAL A 15 -59.00 -44.88 14.52
N ALA A 16 -60.17 -45.23 14.01
CA ALA A 16 -60.40 -45.37 12.57
C ALA A 16 -60.28 -44.01 11.85
N ASP A 17 -60.82 -42.94 12.43
CA ASP A 17 -60.74 -41.59 11.87
C ASP A 17 -59.31 -41.04 11.94
N LEU A 18 -58.59 -41.27 13.05
CA LEU A 18 -57.19 -40.89 13.17
C LEU A 18 -56.32 -41.62 12.13
N ARG A 19 -56.56 -42.91 11.89
CA ARG A 19 -55.84 -43.68 10.86
C ARG A 19 -56.11 -43.14 9.46
N LYS A 20 -57.37 -42.80 9.14
CA LYS A 20 -57.70 -42.17 7.85
C LYS A 20 -57.01 -40.82 7.69
N GLN A 21 -56.94 -40.03 8.76
CA GLN A 21 -56.27 -38.74 8.74
C GLN A 21 -54.77 -38.90 8.51
N ILE A 22 -54.09 -39.80 9.23
CA ILE A 22 -52.67 -40.10 9.01
C ILE A 22 -52.42 -40.53 7.55
N GLN A 23 -53.28 -41.38 6.99
CA GLN A 23 -53.17 -41.81 5.58
C GLN A 23 -53.35 -40.64 4.60
N LEU A 24 -54.28 -39.72 4.88
CA LEU A 24 -54.47 -38.52 4.08
C LEU A 24 -53.24 -37.59 4.16
N ASP A 25 -52.72 -37.38 5.36
CA ASP A 25 -51.54 -36.55 5.61
C ASP A 25 -50.30 -37.11 4.90
N PHE A 26 -50.14 -38.44 4.87
CA PHE A 26 -49.10 -39.10 4.05
C PHE A 26 -49.31 -38.91 2.54
N SER A 27 -50.55 -38.96 2.06
CA SER A 27 -50.85 -38.80 0.62
C SER A 27 -50.68 -37.37 0.10
N ASN A 28 -50.71 -36.37 0.99
CA ASN A 28 -50.57 -34.96 0.64
C ASN A 28 -49.11 -34.49 0.54
N ILE A 29 -48.13 -35.33 0.84
CA ILE A 29 -46.70 -34.97 0.81
C ILE A 29 -46.03 -35.60 -0.43
N GLU A 30 -45.49 -34.77 -1.32
CA GLU A 30 -44.82 -35.21 -2.56
C GLU A 30 -43.50 -35.96 -2.32
N GLU A 31 -42.75 -35.60 -1.27
CA GLU A 31 -41.51 -36.29 -0.85
C GLU A 31 -41.57 -36.67 0.63
N LEU A 32 -41.69 -37.97 0.88
CA LEU A 32 -41.73 -38.55 2.21
C LEU A 32 -40.32 -38.69 2.79
N THR A 33 -39.89 -37.71 3.58
CA THR A 33 -38.66 -37.81 4.38
C THR A 33 -38.98 -38.32 5.77
N LYS A 34 -38.07 -39.07 6.39
CA LYS A 34 -38.24 -39.59 7.77
C LYS A 34 -38.56 -38.50 8.81
N ALA A 35 -38.11 -37.27 8.56
CA ALA A 35 -38.42 -36.11 9.39
C ALA A 35 -39.91 -35.70 9.29
N ARG A 36 -40.47 -35.67 8.07
CA ARG A 36 -41.89 -35.39 7.84
C ARG A 36 -42.78 -36.53 8.33
N GLU A 37 -42.34 -37.78 8.19
CA GLU A 37 -43.03 -38.93 8.77
C GLU A 37 -43.15 -38.79 10.29
N TYR A 38 -42.07 -38.39 10.97
CA TYR A 38 -42.05 -38.15 12.40
C TYR A 38 -42.99 -37.01 12.82
N GLU A 39 -43.05 -35.91 12.07
CA GLU A 39 -43.98 -34.80 12.33
C GLU A 39 -45.45 -35.24 12.28
N ILE A 40 -45.84 -36.03 11.27
CA ILE A 40 -47.20 -36.58 11.16
C ILE A 40 -47.55 -37.45 12.37
N TYR A 41 -46.63 -38.35 12.78
CA TYR A 41 -46.88 -39.21 13.95
C TYR A 41 -46.91 -38.42 15.26
N LYS A 42 -46.10 -37.37 15.38
CA LYS A 42 -46.10 -36.46 16.54
C LYS A 42 -47.44 -35.74 16.69
N GLU A 43 -47.98 -35.21 15.59
CA GLU A 43 -49.30 -34.56 15.57
C GLU A 43 -50.44 -35.54 15.85
N ALA A 44 -50.36 -36.76 15.31
CA ALA A 44 -51.33 -37.81 15.60
C ALA A 44 -51.30 -38.22 17.08
N PHE A 45 -50.12 -38.26 17.71
CA PHE A 45 -49.98 -38.56 19.13
C PHE A 45 -50.57 -37.45 20.02
N ASP A 46 -50.45 -36.18 19.61
CA ASP A 46 -51.11 -35.06 20.29
C ASP A 46 -52.64 -35.18 20.28
N LYS A 47 -53.21 -35.71 19.20
CA LYS A 47 -54.65 -36.00 19.12
C LYS A 47 -55.07 -37.13 20.07
N ILE A 48 -54.21 -38.14 20.28
CA ILE A 48 -54.46 -39.21 21.26
C ILE A 48 -54.40 -38.66 22.69
N ILE A 49 -53.42 -37.79 22.99
CA ILE A 49 -53.29 -37.13 24.30
C ILE A 49 -54.50 -36.26 24.62
N SER A 50 -55.05 -35.55 23.62
CA SER A 50 -56.24 -34.71 23.80
C SER A 50 -57.52 -35.53 24.01
N TYR A 51 -57.63 -36.69 23.37
CA TYR A 51 -58.77 -37.61 23.51
C TYR A 51 -58.76 -38.36 24.86
N VAL A 52 -57.62 -38.94 25.26
CA VAL A 52 -57.49 -39.75 26.49
C VAL A 52 -57.08 -38.88 27.68
N THR A 53 -58.04 -38.12 28.22
CA THR A 53 -57.77 -37.16 29.30
C THR A 53 -57.33 -37.79 30.62
N SER A 54 -57.77 -39.02 30.92
CA SER A 54 -57.48 -39.72 32.19
C SER A 54 -56.02 -40.11 32.38
N TYR A 55 -55.29 -40.35 31.28
CA TYR A 55 -53.88 -40.75 31.29
C TYR A 55 -52.95 -39.70 30.66
N ARG A 56 -53.47 -38.48 30.48
CA ARG A 56 -52.76 -37.37 29.86
C ARG A 56 -51.35 -37.13 30.44
N PRO A 57 -51.13 -37.09 31.77
CA PRO A 57 -49.77 -36.87 32.30
C PRO A 57 -48.77 -37.95 31.88
N LEU A 58 -49.19 -39.22 31.84
CA LEU A 58 -48.33 -40.34 31.45
C LEU A 58 -48.02 -40.31 29.95
N LEU A 59 -49.02 -40.06 29.10
CA LEU A 59 -48.82 -39.98 27.65
C LEU A 59 -47.95 -38.77 27.26
N THR A 60 -48.10 -37.63 27.93
CA THR A 60 -47.22 -36.47 27.72
C THR A 60 -45.79 -36.75 28.16
N ALA A 61 -45.57 -37.47 29.26
CA ALA A 61 -44.23 -37.88 29.69
C ALA A 61 -43.58 -38.83 28.67
N ILE A 62 -44.31 -39.84 28.20
CA ILE A 62 -43.84 -40.75 27.15
C ILE A 62 -43.47 -39.97 25.88
N LYS A 63 -44.32 -39.03 25.44
CA LYS A 63 -44.01 -38.18 24.27
C LYS A 63 -42.71 -37.42 24.47
N ALA A 64 -42.53 -36.80 25.63
CA ALA A 64 -41.34 -36.00 25.94
C ALA A 64 -40.05 -36.84 25.91
N GLU A 65 -40.07 -38.06 26.45
CA GLU A 65 -38.91 -38.97 26.39
C GLU A 65 -38.54 -39.35 24.95
N TYR A 66 -39.53 -39.67 24.10
CA TYR A 66 -39.28 -39.97 22.69
C TYR A 66 -38.79 -38.74 21.91
N GLU A 67 -39.35 -37.56 22.17
CA GLU A 67 -38.90 -36.31 21.56
C GLU A 67 -37.45 -36.00 21.93
N GLU A 68 -37.07 -36.18 23.20
CA GLU A 68 -35.69 -35.98 23.67
C GLU A 68 -34.70 -36.94 22.99
N VAL A 69 -35.07 -38.22 22.85
CA VAL A 69 -34.24 -39.22 22.16
C VAL A 69 -34.07 -38.86 20.68
N VAL A 70 -35.15 -38.51 19.98
CA VAL A 70 -35.08 -38.11 18.56
C VAL A 70 -34.23 -36.87 18.39
N ASP A 71 -34.40 -35.86 19.24
CA ASP A 71 -33.59 -34.64 19.20
C ASP A 71 -32.11 -34.93 19.46
N SER A 72 -31.80 -35.85 20.37
CA SER A 72 -30.42 -36.27 20.64
C SER A 72 -29.76 -36.92 19.42
N ILE A 73 -30.50 -37.75 18.68
CA ILE A 73 -30.03 -38.43 17.47
C ILE A 73 -29.81 -37.41 16.34
N VAL A 74 -30.76 -36.48 16.15
CA VAL A 74 -30.65 -35.44 15.11
C VAL A 74 -29.47 -34.51 15.39
N ARG A 75 -29.26 -34.09 16.65
CA ARG A 75 -28.08 -33.31 17.05
C ARG A 75 -26.79 -34.07 16.77
N GLY A 76 -26.70 -35.33 17.19
CA GLY A 76 -25.53 -36.18 16.94
C GLY A 76 -25.22 -36.35 15.45
N HIS A 77 -26.23 -36.48 14.59
CA HIS A 77 -26.02 -36.60 13.15
C HIS A 77 -25.50 -35.29 12.53
N ARG A 78 -26.02 -34.13 12.95
CA ARG A 78 -25.52 -32.82 12.49
C ARG A 78 -24.07 -32.58 12.93
N GLU A 79 -23.73 -32.95 14.16
CA GLU A 79 -22.37 -32.84 14.68
C GLU A 79 -21.40 -33.76 13.91
N ALA A 80 -21.80 -35.00 13.64
CA ALA A 80 -21.00 -35.93 12.85
C ALA A 80 -20.75 -35.42 11.42
N GLN A 81 -21.77 -34.92 10.73
CA GLN A 81 -21.62 -34.31 9.40
C GLN A 81 -20.71 -33.07 9.43
N SER A 82 -20.81 -32.22 10.46
CA SER A 82 -19.92 -31.07 10.61
C SER A 82 -18.46 -31.50 10.80
N LEU A 83 -18.22 -32.56 11.58
CA LEU A 83 -16.88 -33.10 11.78
C LEU A 83 -16.34 -33.74 10.49
N GLU A 84 -17.17 -34.48 9.75
CA GLU A 84 -16.82 -35.08 8.47
C GLU A 84 -16.40 -34.02 7.44
N MET A 85 -17.18 -32.94 7.28
CA MET A 85 -16.82 -31.82 6.41
C MET A 85 -15.50 -31.14 6.82
N LYS A 86 -15.22 -31.00 8.13
CA LYS A 86 -13.94 -30.46 8.63
C LYS A 86 -12.78 -31.40 8.34
N VAL A 87 -12.99 -32.71 8.46
CA VAL A 87 -11.96 -33.71 8.16
C VAL A 87 -11.66 -33.71 6.66
N GLU A 88 -12.68 -33.66 5.80
CA GLU A 88 -12.51 -33.54 4.35
C GLU A 88 -11.79 -32.25 3.95
N SER A 89 -12.14 -31.11 4.56
CA SER A 89 -11.47 -29.84 4.30
C SER A 89 -9.99 -29.89 4.70
N ILE A 90 -9.67 -30.52 5.84
CA ILE A 90 -8.28 -30.72 6.28
C ILE A 90 -7.56 -31.71 5.36
N ALA A 91 -8.21 -32.80 4.94
CA ALA A 91 -7.64 -33.80 4.05
C ALA A 91 -7.30 -33.21 2.67
N ALA A 92 -8.10 -32.27 2.16
CA ALA A 92 -7.83 -31.54 0.92
C ALA A 92 -6.59 -30.62 1.01
N VAL A 93 -6.20 -30.17 2.21
CA VAL A 93 -5.03 -29.30 2.42
C VAL A 93 -3.71 -30.10 2.48
N VAL A 94 -3.75 -31.37 2.89
CA VAL A 94 -2.56 -32.25 2.99
C VAL A 94 -1.77 -32.37 1.67
N PRO A 95 -2.38 -32.63 0.50
CA PRO A 95 -1.64 -32.70 -0.77
C PRO A 95 -1.03 -31.35 -1.17
N ASN A 96 -1.68 -30.23 -0.87
CA ASN A 96 -1.12 -28.90 -1.11
C ASN A 96 0.15 -28.67 -0.28
N LEU A 97 0.13 -29.05 0.99
CA LEU A 97 1.28 -28.91 1.88
C LEU A 97 2.46 -29.80 1.45
N GLN A 98 2.19 -31.00 0.93
CA GLN A 98 3.22 -31.86 0.34
C GLN A 98 3.82 -31.26 -0.95
N ASN A 99 2.99 -30.64 -1.80
CA ASN A 99 3.45 -29.97 -3.01
C ASN A 99 4.30 -28.73 -2.69
N TYR A 100 3.93 -27.94 -1.67
CA TYR A 100 4.74 -26.82 -1.21
C TYR A 100 6.10 -27.26 -0.68
N LYS A 101 6.15 -28.34 0.12
CA LYS A 101 7.42 -28.92 0.60
C LYS A 101 8.33 -29.35 -0.56
N LYS A 102 7.81 -30.10 -1.53
CA LYS A 102 8.59 -30.50 -2.72
C LYS A 102 9.16 -29.30 -3.46
N ARG A 103 8.34 -28.25 -3.62
CA ARG A 103 8.76 -27.02 -4.30
C ARG A 103 9.82 -26.25 -3.49
N CYS A 104 9.75 -26.25 -2.16
CA CYS A 104 10.81 -25.72 -1.31
C CYS A 104 12.13 -26.47 -1.52
N ASP A 105 12.12 -27.81 -1.49
CA ASP A 105 13.31 -28.63 -1.70
C ASP A 105 13.93 -28.40 -3.09
N GLU A 106 13.10 -28.29 -4.14
CA GLU A 106 13.54 -27.96 -5.50
C GLU A 106 14.20 -26.57 -5.58
N LEU A 107 13.59 -25.58 -4.95
CA LEU A 107 14.12 -24.21 -4.92
C LEU A 107 15.43 -24.14 -4.14
N GLU A 108 15.55 -24.85 -3.01
CA GLU A 108 16.79 -24.94 -2.25
C GLU A 108 17.92 -25.57 -3.08
N SER A 109 17.64 -26.67 -3.77
CA SER A 109 18.61 -27.30 -4.68
C SER A 109 19.04 -26.33 -5.79
N ARG A 110 18.10 -25.56 -6.35
CA ARG A 110 18.39 -24.57 -7.39
C ARG A 110 19.24 -23.42 -6.88
N ILE A 111 18.92 -22.89 -5.69
CA ILE A 111 19.72 -21.85 -5.02
C ILE A 111 21.15 -22.34 -4.78
N ASN A 112 21.32 -23.57 -4.32
CA ASN A 112 22.65 -24.15 -4.09
C ASN A 112 23.45 -24.28 -5.39
N SER A 113 22.80 -24.69 -6.49
CA SER A 113 23.45 -24.75 -7.82
C SER A 113 23.87 -23.36 -8.32
N LEU A 114 23.03 -22.34 -8.10
CA LEU A 114 23.32 -20.96 -8.51
C LEU A 114 24.46 -20.38 -7.68
N LYS A 115 24.49 -20.61 -6.36
CA LYS A 115 25.60 -20.21 -5.49
C LYS A 115 26.93 -20.85 -5.93
N ALA A 116 26.92 -22.12 -6.34
CA ALA A 116 28.11 -22.78 -6.86
C ALA A 116 28.59 -22.16 -8.19
N GLN A 117 27.65 -21.84 -9.09
CA GLN A 117 27.97 -21.16 -10.35
C GLN A 117 28.50 -19.74 -10.11
N GLU A 118 27.94 -19.01 -9.15
CA GLU A 118 28.39 -17.67 -8.75
C GLU A 118 29.82 -17.72 -8.20
N GLN A 119 30.12 -18.67 -7.31
CA GLN A 119 31.49 -18.87 -6.81
C GLN A 119 32.47 -19.20 -7.93
N GLN A 120 32.06 -20.03 -8.90
CA GLN A 120 32.89 -20.36 -10.06
C GLN A 120 33.13 -19.14 -10.96
N ALA A 121 32.10 -18.33 -11.21
CA ALA A 121 32.22 -17.09 -11.98
C ALA A 121 33.15 -16.09 -11.27
N GLN A 122 33.02 -15.95 -9.95
CA GLN A 122 33.86 -15.06 -9.16
C GLN A 122 35.32 -15.50 -9.15
N ALA A 123 35.59 -16.81 -9.04
CA ALA A 123 36.94 -17.36 -9.15
C ALA A 123 37.56 -17.07 -10.53
N ARG A 124 36.78 -17.19 -11.61
CA ARG A 124 37.24 -16.85 -12.98
C ARG A 124 37.55 -15.35 -13.12
N ILE A 125 36.71 -14.48 -12.55
CA ILE A 125 36.94 -13.03 -12.56
C ILE A 125 38.25 -12.70 -11.82
N ASN A 126 38.48 -13.31 -10.65
CA ASN A 126 39.69 -13.09 -9.87
C ASN A 126 40.95 -13.58 -10.62
N ALA A 127 40.90 -14.77 -11.21
CA ALA A 127 42.00 -15.29 -12.04
C ALA A 127 42.32 -14.36 -13.24
N LEU A 128 41.30 -13.80 -13.90
CA LEU A 128 41.51 -12.83 -14.98
C LEU A 128 42.10 -11.50 -14.48
N ARG A 129 41.72 -11.04 -13.28
CA ARG A 129 42.29 -9.84 -12.65
C ARG A 129 43.76 -10.06 -12.30
N GLU A 130 44.10 -11.20 -11.71
CA GLU A 130 45.49 -11.58 -11.40
C GLU A 130 46.34 -11.68 -12.66
N ALA A 131 45.84 -12.36 -13.70
CA ALA A 131 46.54 -12.46 -14.98
C ALA A 131 46.80 -11.08 -15.63
N ARG A 132 45.83 -10.16 -15.54
CA ARG A 132 46.01 -8.77 -16.02
C ARG A 132 47.04 -8.00 -15.20
N LEU A 133 47.09 -8.21 -13.89
CA LEU A 133 48.05 -7.57 -13.01
C LEU A 133 49.47 -8.07 -13.31
N GLN A 134 49.65 -9.38 -13.43
CA GLN A 134 50.92 -10.00 -13.84
C GLN A 134 51.36 -9.51 -15.23
N ALA A 135 50.45 -9.38 -16.19
CA ALA A 135 50.78 -8.85 -17.52
C ALA A 135 51.25 -7.38 -17.46
N ARG A 136 50.63 -6.55 -16.60
CA ARG A 136 51.07 -5.16 -16.37
C ARG A 136 52.43 -5.09 -15.70
N GLU A 137 52.68 -5.95 -14.71
CA GLU A 137 53.97 -6.04 -14.04
C GLU A 137 55.08 -6.49 -15.00
N ARG A 138 54.81 -7.51 -15.82
CA ARG A 138 55.74 -7.94 -16.88
C ARG A 138 56.04 -6.81 -17.86
N HIS A 139 55.01 -6.10 -18.32
CA HIS A 139 55.19 -4.95 -19.21
C HIS A 139 55.99 -3.83 -18.54
N ARG A 140 55.78 -3.57 -17.24
CA ARG A 140 56.55 -2.59 -16.47
C ARG A 140 58.02 -3.01 -16.34
N GLN A 141 58.28 -4.27 -15.97
CA GLN A 141 59.64 -4.82 -15.90
C GLN A 141 60.33 -4.77 -17.27
N GLU A 142 59.61 -5.04 -18.35
CA GLU A 142 60.12 -4.94 -19.72
C GLU A 142 60.45 -3.50 -20.09
N LEU A 143 59.61 -2.52 -19.73
CA LEU A 143 59.90 -1.09 -19.90
C LEU A 143 61.12 -0.66 -19.09
N GLU A 144 61.21 -1.05 -17.82
CA GLU A 144 62.34 -0.74 -16.94
C GLU A 144 63.64 -1.36 -17.47
N ALA A 145 63.61 -2.61 -17.94
CA ALA A 145 64.75 -3.26 -18.60
C ALA A 145 65.13 -2.55 -19.91
N ARG A 146 64.15 -2.10 -20.69
CA ARG A 146 64.36 -1.37 -21.95
C ARG A 146 64.91 0.04 -21.71
N GLU A 147 64.49 0.71 -20.64
CA GLU A 147 65.07 1.98 -20.19
C GLU A 147 66.48 1.81 -19.65
N ALA A 148 66.75 0.77 -18.86
CA ALA A 148 68.09 0.43 -18.40
C ALA A 148 69.04 0.14 -19.58
N ALA A 149 68.57 -0.61 -20.57
CA ALA A 149 69.30 -0.86 -21.81
C ALA A 149 69.51 0.41 -22.66
N ARG A 150 68.60 1.40 -22.57
CA ARG A 150 68.71 2.70 -23.25
C ARG A 150 69.67 3.66 -22.53
N LYS A 151 69.75 3.57 -21.19
CA LYS A 151 70.67 4.35 -20.34
C LYS A 151 72.09 3.77 -20.31
N ALA A 152 72.25 2.47 -20.57
CA ALA A 152 73.54 1.87 -20.85
C ALA A 152 74.11 2.48 -22.15
N LYS A 153 75.32 3.06 -22.08
CA LYS A 153 76.03 3.53 -23.29
C LYS A 153 76.12 2.37 -24.27
N PRO A 154 75.68 2.53 -25.54
CA PRO A 154 75.77 1.44 -26.48
C PRO A 154 77.26 1.11 -26.69
N PRO A 155 77.68 -0.17 -26.63
CA PRO A 155 78.96 -0.53 -27.20
C PRO A 155 78.94 -0.13 -28.68
N LEU A 156 80.05 0.35 -29.23
CA LEU A 156 80.20 0.86 -30.60
C LEU A 156 79.80 -0.13 -31.73
N ARG A 157 79.29 -1.31 -31.41
CA ARG A 157 78.81 -2.37 -32.32
C ARG A 157 77.33 -2.23 -32.72
N ARG A 158 76.86 -1.04 -33.10
CA ARG A 158 75.53 -0.87 -33.72
C ARG A 158 75.61 -0.09 -35.04
N ARG A 159 76.47 -0.54 -35.95
CA ARG A 159 76.45 -0.08 -37.36
C ARG A 159 76.30 -1.23 -38.37
N LEU A 160 76.01 -2.46 -37.94
CA LEU A 160 75.62 -3.53 -38.85
C LEU A 160 74.10 -3.77 -38.75
N PRO A 161 73.38 -3.81 -39.88
CA PRO A 161 72.01 -4.32 -39.94
C PRO A 161 71.94 -5.74 -39.34
N PRO A 162 70.90 -6.06 -38.54
CA PRO A 162 70.79 -7.39 -37.93
C PRO A 162 70.75 -8.48 -38.99
N GLY A 163 71.73 -9.40 -38.95
CA GLY A 163 71.81 -10.56 -39.84
C GLY A 163 72.70 -10.41 -41.07
N MET A 164 73.45 -9.31 -41.20
CA MET A 164 74.52 -9.18 -42.20
C MET A 164 75.90 -9.31 -41.57
N THR A 165 76.81 -9.97 -42.29
CA THR A 165 78.24 -10.04 -41.97
C THR A 165 78.98 -8.78 -42.46
N LEU A 166 80.18 -8.52 -41.94
CA LEU A 166 80.97 -7.33 -42.31
C LEU A 166 81.27 -7.25 -43.82
N ASP A 167 81.45 -8.41 -44.46
CA ASP A 167 81.74 -8.53 -45.90
C ASP A 167 80.52 -8.18 -46.76
N GLU A 168 79.32 -8.61 -46.35
CA GLU A 168 78.03 -8.29 -46.99
C GLU A 168 77.59 -6.83 -46.80
N VAL A 169 78.17 -6.11 -45.83
CA VAL A 169 77.94 -4.66 -45.63
C VAL A 169 78.92 -3.82 -46.45
N THR A 170 80.03 -4.41 -46.91
CA THR A 170 80.98 -3.74 -47.82
C THR A 170 80.71 -4.02 -49.30
N ASP A 171 79.90 -5.02 -49.61
CA ASP A 171 79.48 -5.34 -50.98
C ASP A 171 78.21 -4.56 -51.38
N ALA A 172 78.28 -3.86 -52.50
CA ALA A 172 77.20 -3.02 -53.00
C ALA A 172 75.99 -3.84 -53.47
N ALA A 173 76.19 -5.08 -53.94
CA ALA A 173 75.12 -5.92 -54.48
C ALA A 173 74.23 -6.49 -53.37
N SER A 174 74.84 -6.98 -52.28
CA SER A 174 74.14 -7.47 -51.09
C SER A 174 73.40 -6.37 -50.34
N LEU A 175 73.98 -5.16 -50.20
CA LEU A 175 73.28 -3.99 -49.68
C LEU A 175 72.07 -3.58 -50.53
N ALA A 176 72.17 -3.65 -51.86
CA ALA A 176 71.06 -3.37 -52.76
C ALA A 176 69.94 -4.41 -52.62
N ALA A 177 70.27 -5.70 -52.52
CA ALA A 177 69.30 -6.76 -52.28
C ALA A 177 68.55 -6.58 -50.95
N GLU A 178 69.27 -6.24 -49.89
CA GLU A 178 68.68 -6.01 -48.56
C GLU A 178 67.78 -4.77 -48.53
N LYS A 179 68.19 -3.69 -49.20
CA LYS A 179 67.33 -2.51 -49.40
C LYS A 179 66.02 -2.90 -50.07
N THR A 180 66.07 -3.71 -51.15
CA THR A 180 64.83 -4.17 -51.82
C THR A 180 63.97 -5.05 -50.93
N ARG A 181 64.58 -5.88 -50.07
CA ARG A 181 63.87 -6.71 -49.08
C ARG A 181 63.13 -5.86 -48.05
N VAL A 182 63.83 -4.88 -47.47
CA VAL A 182 63.26 -3.96 -46.47
C VAL A 182 62.18 -3.09 -47.11
N ASP A 183 62.39 -2.59 -48.33
CA ASP A 183 61.38 -1.82 -49.07
C ASP A 183 60.13 -2.65 -49.37
N ARG A 184 60.28 -3.95 -49.63
CA ARG A 184 59.15 -4.87 -49.81
C ARG A 184 58.40 -5.10 -48.50
N GLN A 185 59.11 -5.28 -47.39
CA GLN A 185 58.51 -5.43 -46.06
C GLN A 185 57.79 -4.17 -45.61
N LEU A 186 58.37 -2.99 -45.84
CA LEU A 186 57.72 -1.70 -45.57
C LEU A 186 56.44 -1.53 -46.38
N ARG A 187 56.46 -1.90 -47.67
CA ARG A 187 55.24 -1.88 -48.51
C ARG A 187 54.18 -2.85 -47.99
N GLN A 188 54.55 -4.06 -47.59
CA GLN A 188 53.62 -5.03 -47.01
C GLN A 188 53.02 -4.55 -45.69
N LEU A 189 53.82 -3.93 -44.82
CA LEU A 189 53.35 -3.38 -43.54
C LEU A 189 52.43 -2.17 -43.75
N ARG A 190 52.77 -1.27 -44.69
CA ARG A 190 51.89 -0.14 -45.08
C ARG A 190 50.57 -0.66 -45.64
N HIS A 191 50.62 -1.65 -46.53
CA HIS A 191 49.41 -2.25 -47.09
C HIS A 191 48.54 -2.91 -46.01
N LYS A 192 49.14 -3.64 -45.05
CA LYS A 192 48.41 -4.20 -43.89
C LYS A 192 47.81 -3.11 -42.99
N ALA A 193 48.53 -2.02 -42.73
CA ALA A 193 48.03 -0.90 -41.95
C ALA A 193 46.84 -0.21 -42.62
N GLU A 194 46.87 -0.05 -43.95
CA GLU A 194 45.79 0.56 -44.74
C GLU A 194 44.58 -0.37 -44.91
N THR A 195 44.78 -1.69 -45.02
CA THR A 195 43.70 -2.66 -45.31
C THR A 195 43.08 -3.30 -44.08
N GLN A 196 43.84 -3.48 -42.99
CA GLN A 196 43.40 -4.24 -41.81
C GLN A 196 43.19 -3.37 -40.57
N TYR A 197 43.58 -2.09 -40.62
CA TYR A 197 43.50 -1.20 -39.47
C TYR A 197 42.58 -0.02 -39.76
N VAL A 198 41.49 0.09 -38.99
CA VAL A 198 40.63 1.28 -39.01
C VAL A 198 41.17 2.26 -37.98
N SER A 199 41.40 3.51 -38.38
CA SER A 199 41.86 4.54 -37.46
C SER A 199 40.84 4.73 -36.32
N ARG A 200 41.33 5.02 -35.11
CA ARG A 200 40.46 5.25 -33.93
C ARG A 200 39.48 6.39 -34.18
N GLU A 201 39.94 7.46 -34.82
CA GLU A 201 39.12 8.61 -35.21
C GLU A 201 37.93 8.18 -36.09
N ARG A 202 38.14 7.31 -37.07
CA ARG A 202 37.07 6.80 -37.92
C ARG A 202 36.09 5.90 -37.14
N THR A 203 36.57 5.12 -36.18
CA THR A 203 35.69 4.33 -35.31
C THR A 203 34.84 5.21 -34.38
N ASP A 204 35.40 6.30 -33.87
CA ASP A 204 34.68 7.22 -32.97
C ASP A 204 33.67 8.08 -33.74
N GLN A 205 34.00 8.51 -34.96
CA GLN A 205 33.04 9.15 -35.87
C GLN A 205 31.85 8.24 -36.21
N LEU A 206 32.09 6.95 -36.47
CA LEU A 206 31.01 5.99 -36.72
C LEU A 206 30.14 5.76 -35.49
N ARG A 207 30.73 5.73 -34.28
CA ARG A 207 29.98 5.64 -33.01
C ARG A 207 29.09 6.87 -32.79
N GLN A 208 29.63 8.07 -33.02
CA GLN A 208 28.84 9.30 -32.91
C GLN A 208 27.68 9.32 -33.91
N SER A 209 27.91 8.96 -35.17
CA SER A 209 26.85 8.84 -36.17
C SER A 209 25.79 7.81 -35.81
N LEU A 210 26.18 6.68 -35.20
CA LEU A 210 25.25 5.66 -34.75
C LEU A 210 24.38 6.15 -33.58
N LEU A 211 24.96 6.87 -32.62
CA LEU A 211 24.22 7.48 -31.51
C LEU A 211 23.22 8.53 -32.02
N GLU A 212 23.61 9.37 -32.98
CA GLU A 212 22.69 10.33 -33.60
C GLU A 212 21.52 9.64 -34.31
N LYS A 213 21.77 8.53 -35.01
CA LYS A 213 20.71 7.76 -35.66
C LYS A 213 19.77 7.10 -34.67
N ILE A 214 20.28 6.63 -33.52
CA ILE A 214 19.44 6.08 -32.45
C ILE A 214 18.54 7.17 -31.88
N LYS A 215 19.08 8.35 -31.56
CA LYS A 215 18.28 9.48 -31.07
C LYS A 215 17.18 9.89 -32.05
N ARG A 216 17.51 10.01 -33.34
CA ARG A 216 16.52 10.31 -34.38
C ARG A 216 15.44 9.24 -34.48
N LYS A 217 15.80 7.96 -34.30
CA LYS A 217 14.83 6.87 -34.29
C LYS A 217 13.88 7.01 -33.10
N GLU A 218 14.39 7.31 -31.90
CA GLU A 218 13.59 7.53 -30.69
C GLU A 218 12.63 8.73 -30.86
N GLU A 219 13.11 9.83 -31.44
CA GLU A 219 12.28 11.01 -31.77
C GLU A 219 11.16 10.68 -32.78
N LEU A 220 11.47 9.89 -33.80
CA LEU A 220 10.50 9.42 -34.79
C LEU A 220 9.49 8.42 -34.18
N GLU A 221 9.92 7.56 -33.26
CA GLU A 221 9.03 6.64 -32.55
C GLU A 221 8.08 7.39 -31.61
N ALA A 222 8.58 8.42 -30.90
CA ALA A 222 7.75 9.28 -30.06
C ALA A 222 6.70 10.05 -30.87
N SER A 223 7.10 10.65 -32.01
CA SER A 223 6.15 11.34 -32.89
C SER A 223 5.13 10.38 -33.53
N LEU A 224 5.56 9.18 -33.94
CA LEU A 224 4.66 8.15 -34.46
C LEU A 224 3.63 7.69 -33.41
N GLN A 225 4.02 7.57 -32.15
CA GLN A 225 3.09 7.25 -31.06
C GLN A 225 2.01 8.34 -30.93
N VAL A 226 2.40 9.62 -30.93
CA VAL A 226 1.45 10.74 -30.87
C VAL A 226 0.48 10.73 -32.05
N GLU A 227 0.98 10.50 -33.27
CA GLU A 227 0.10 10.46 -34.45
C GLU A 227 -0.82 9.24 -34.46
N ARG A 228 -0.37 8.08 -33.97
CA ARG A 228 -1.24 6.90 -33.78
C ARG A 228 -2.36 7.17 -32.79
N LEU A 229 -2.08 7.88 -31.69
CA LEU A 229 -3.09 8.28 -30.71
C LEU A 229 -4.11 9.24 -31.33
N ARG A 230 -3.65 10.24 -32.09
CA ARG A 230 -4.54 11.16 -32.83
C ARG A 230 -5.44 10.40 -33.80
N GLN A 231 -4.88 9.48 -34.57
CA GLN A 231 -5.64 8.66 -35.51
C GLN A 231 -6.69 7.78 -34.81
N GLN A 232 -6.36 7.20 -33.66
CA GLN A 232 -7.30 6.41 -32.86
C GLN A 232 -8.45 7.26 -32.32
N ILE A 233 -8.16 8.46 -31.81
CA ILE A 233 -9.18 9.41 -31.33
C ILE A 233 -10.14 9.79 -32.46
N VAL A 234 -9.61 10.10 -33.64
CA VAL A 234 -10.44 10.44 -34.81
C VAL A 234 -11.33 9.27 -35.23
N ARG A 235 -10.81 8.04 -35.27
CA ARG A 235 -11.61 6.84 -35.59
C ARG A 235 -12.73 6.59 -34.57
N LEU A 236 -12.45 6.80 -33.29
CA LEU A 236 -13.45 6.67 -32.22
C LEU A 236 -14.53 7.75 -32.36
N ALA A 237 -14.15 8.99 -32.66
CA ALA A 237 -15.09 10.08 -32.90
C ALA A 237 -15.97 9.81 -34.13
N SER A 238 -15.41 9.27 -35.22
CA SER A 238 -16.19 8.88 -36.41
C SER A 238 -17.22 7.80 -36.11
N ARG A 239 -16.84 6.73 -35.39
CA ARG A 239 -17.78 5.67 -35.00
C ARG A 239 -18.89 6.17 -34.07
N ALA A 240 -18.54 7.01 -33.10
CA ALA A 240 -19.53 7.60 -32.20
C ALA A 240 -20.50 8.55 -32.94
N ALA A 241 -20.04 9.20 -34.02
CA ALA A 241 -20.91 10.00 -34.89
C ALA A 241 -21.85 9.11 -35.72
N GLU A 242 -21.37 7.99 -36.28
CA GLU A 242 -22.20 7.00 -36.97
C GLU A 242 -23.28 6.41 -36.04
N GLU A 243 -22.94 6.07 -34.80
CA GLU A 243 -23.89 5.57 -33.79
C GLU A 243 -24.95 6.62 -33.39
N PHE A 244 -24.59 7.90 -33.41
CA PHE A 244 -25.52 9.00 -33.17
C PHE A 244 -26.49 9.19 -34.36
N GLU A 245 -25.99 9.12 -35.59
CA GLU A 245 -26.82 9.17 -36.81
C GLU A 245 -27.79 7.98 -36.91
N GLU A 246 -27.36 6.79 -36.48
CA GLU A 246 -28.18 5.57 -36.45
C GLU A 246 -29.15 5.50 -35.26
N GLY A 247 -29.21 6.55 -34.41
CA GLY A 247 -30.14 6.65 -33.29
C GLY A 247 -29.84 5.68 -32.13
N ARG A 248 -28.64 5.08 -32.09
CA ARG A 248 -28.18 4.17 -31.02
C ARG A 248 -27.54 4.90 -29.83
N SER A 249 -27.45 6.22 -29.89
CA SER A 249 -26.94 7.05 -28.80
C SER A 249 -27.88 7.05 -27.59
N PRO A 250 -27.34 7.12 -26.36
CA PRO A 250 -28.15 7.33 -25.16
C PRO A 250 -29.03 8.59 -25.29
N PRO A 251 -30.31 8.54 -24.88
CA PRO A 251 -31.22 9.68 -25.03
C PRO A 251 -30.78 10.87 -24.16
N GLY A 252 -30.78 12.07 -24.74
CA GLY A 252 -30.42 13.32 -24.04
C GLY A 252 -28.98 13.80 -24.23
N TYR A 253 -28.12 13.02 -24.90
CA TYR A 253 -26.75 13.45 -25.22
C TYR A 253 -26.71 14.14 -26.59
N SER A 254 -25.96 15.25 -26.68
CA SER A 254 -25.61 15.87 -27.96
C SER A 254 -24.54 15.04 -28.68
N LEU A 255 -24.38 15.19 -30.00
CA LEU A 255 -23.32 14.53 -30.78
C LEU A 255 -21.93 14.67 -30.13
N ALA A 256 -21.60 15.87 -29.63
CA ALA A 256 -20.37 16.12 -28.90
C ALA A 256 -20.31 15.34 -27.56
N GLY A 257 -21.44 15.22 -26.86
CA GLY A 257 -21.57 14.42 -25.65
C GLY A 257 -21.39 12.92 -25.88
N THR A 258 -21.91 12.38 -26.99
CA THR A 258 -21.77 10.97 -27.38
C THR A 258 -20.31 10.64 -27.74
N ILE A 259 -19.64 11.52 -28.48
CA ILE A 259 -18.20 11.39 -28.79
C ILE A 259 -17.35 11.43 -27.52
N LEU A 260 -17.64 12.35 -26.59
CA LEU A 260 -16.92 12.46 -25.32
C LEU A 260 -17.13 11.23 -24.42
N LEU A 261 -18.34 10.66 -24.42
CA LEU A 261 -18.65 9.44 -23.65
C LEU A 261 -17.90 8.23 -24.21
N ALA A 262 -17.90 8.04 -25.54
CA ALA A 262 -17.18 6.97 -26.21
C ALA A 262 -15.66 7.10 -26.05
N ALA A 263 -15.13 8.34 -26.10
CA ALA A 263 -13.73 8.63 -25.82
C ALA A 263 -13.38 8.27 -24.37
N ARG A 264 -14.21 8.66 -23.39
CA ARG A 264 -13.98 8.39 -21.96
C ARG A 264 -13.98 6.90 -21.63
N GLN A 265 -14.88 6.12 -22.24
CA GLN A 265 -14.97 4.68 -22.03
C GLN A 265 -13.76 3.92 -22.63
N ASN A 266 -13.23 4.39 -23.77
CA ASN A 266 -12.08 3.76 -24.41
C ASN A 266 -10.71 4.35 -23.99
N TRP A 267 -10.68 5.46 -23.24
CA TRP A 267 -9.45 6.12 -22.82
C TRP A 267 -8.54 5.23 -21.96
N ALA A 268 -9.13 4.28 -21.21
CA ALA A 268 -8.40 3.29 -20.42
C ALA A 268 -7.62 2.28 -21.30
N ASN A 269 -8.15 1.93 -22.49
CA ASN A 269 -7.51 1.01 -23.44
C ASN A 269 -6.38 1.68 -24.24
N VAL A 270 -6.42 3.01 -24.37
CA VAL A 270 -5.45 3.81 -25.15
C VAL A 270 -4.11 3.97 -24.40
N ARG A 271 -4.10 3.92 -23.07
CA ARG A 271 -2.88 4.07 -22.24
C ARG A 271 -2.11 2.76 -22.01
N CYS A 272 -2.73 1.59 -22.21
CA CYS A 272 -2.20 0.31 -21.73
C CYS A 272 -1.58 -0.59 -22.81
N ARG A 273 -0.98 -0.03 -23.88
CA ARG A 273 -0.16 -0.82 -24.81
C ARG A 273 1.33 -0.53 -24.59
N PRO A 274 2.01 -1.27 -23.70
CA PRO A 274 3.46 -1.18 -23.62
C PRO A 274 4.07 -1.77 -24.90
N ALA A 275 5.18 -1.16 -25.30
CA ALA A 275 6.02 -1.58 -26.41
C ALA A 275 6.63 -2.97 -26.14
N ALA A 276 5.87 -4.03 -26.38
CA ALA A 276 6.42 -5.37 -26.56
C ALA A 276 6.32 -5.70 -28.06
N GLY A 277 7.49 -5.99 -28.65
CA GLY A 277 7.67 -6.20 -30.08
C GLY A 277 6.68 -7.19 -30.66
N GLY A 278 5.98 -6.72 -31.69
CA GLY A 278 5.08 -7.49 -32.52
C GLY A 278 4.75 -6.64 -33.72
N GLU A 279 5.52 -6.81 -34.80
CA GLU A 279 5.10 -6.39 -36.12
C GLU A 279 3.73 -7.04 -36.39
N LEU A 280 2.67 -6.24 -36.39
CA LEU A 280 1.41 -6.64 -36.98
C LEU A 280 0.99 -5.57 -37.98
N ALA A 281 1.38 -5.88 -39.21
CA ALA A 281 0.68 -5.60 -40.45
C ALA A 281 -0.52 -4.66 -40.36
N ASP A 282 -0.34 -3.50 -40.99
CA ASP A 282 -1.41 -2.91 -41.79
C ASP A 282 -1.99 -3.99 -42.71
N LYS A 283 -3.25 -4.36 -42.48
CA LYS A 283 -4.16 -4.70 -43.57
C LYS A 283 -5.52 -4.09 -43.31
N VAL A 284 -5.87 -3.18 -44.21
CA VAL A 284 -7.21 -2.75 -44.59
C VAL A 284 -8.13 -3.98 -44.69
N PRO A 285 -9.39 -3.92 -44.22
CA PRO A 285 -10.29 -5.05 -44.33
C PRO A 285 -10.73 -5.18 -45.80
N ASP A 286 -10.12 -6.12 -46.52
CA ASP A 286 -10.80 -6.71 -47.66
C ASP A 286 -11.90 -7.62 -47.11
N SER A 287 -13.10 -7.35 -47.59
CA SER A 287 -14.28 -8.18 -47.35
C SER A 287 -14.00 -9.57 -47.91
N ASN A 288 -14.40 -10.60 -47.15
CA ASN A 288 -14.30 -12.03 -47.45
C ASN A 288 -13.02 -12.73 -46.97
N ALA A 289 -12.96 -13.02 -45.66
CA ALA A 289 -12.21 -14.16 -45.15
C ALA A 289 -12.91 -14.70 -43.89
N ASP A 290 -13.69 -15.75 -44.15
CA ASP A 290 -13.97 -16.91 -43.33
C ASP A 290 -13.64 -16.89 -41.82
N VAL A 291 -14.71 -17.16 -41.08
CA VAL A 291 -14.79 -17.90 -39.82
C VAL A 291 -13.65 -18.92 -39.66
N THR A 292 -12.72 -18.66 -38.73
CA THR A 292 -12.21 -19.55 -37.67
C THR A 292 -10.79 -19.15 -37.24
N GLY A 293 -10.66 -18.81 -35.96
CA GLY A 293 -9.36 -18.51 -35.35
C GLY A 293 -9.42 -17.50 -34.22
N ALA A 294 -10.41 -17.58 -33.34
CA ALA A 294 -10.30 -16.93 -32.03
C ALA A 294 -9.16 -17.63 -31.29
N ASP A 295 -8.14 -16.86 -30.84
CA ASP A 295 -7.08 -17.38 -29.98
C ASP A 295 -7.74 -18.17 -28.83
N PRO A 296 -7.46 -19.48 -28.67
CA PRO A 296 -8.15 -20.31 -27.68
C PRO A 296 -7.97 -19.80 -26.25
N ALA A 297 -6.87 -19.08 -25.99
CA ALA A 297 -6.62 -18.41 -24.71
C ALA A 297 -7.58 -17.23 -24.45
N ARG A 298 -7.93 -16.44 -25.48
CA ARG A 298 -8.88 -15.33 -25.33
C ARG A 298 -10.31 -15.82 -25.14
N GLN A 299 -10.67 -16.93 -25.81
CA GLN A 299 -11.96 -17.57 -25.60
C GLN A 299 -12.07 -18.12 -24.17
N ALA A 300 -11.04 -18.83 -23.68
CA ALA A 300 -11.02 -19.33 -22.31
C ALA A 300 -11.08 -18.21 -21.25
N GLU A 301 -10.43 -17.06 -21.48
CA GLU A 301 -10.56 -15.90 -20.58
C GLU A 301 -11.98 -15.31 -20.57
N ALA A 302 -12.64 -15.25 -21.74
CA ALA A 302 -14.02 -14.80 -21.85
C ALA A 302 -15.00 -15.77 -21.18
N ASP A 303 -14.77 -17.08 -21.33
CA ASP A 303 -15.59 -18.13 -20.72
C ASP A 303 -15.48 -18.09 -19.18
N ASN A 304 -14.25 -17.96 -18.65
CA ASN A 304 -14.03 -17.81 -17.20
C ASN A 304 -14.67 -16.53 -16.63
N ALA A 305 -14.66 -15.42 -17.40
CA ALA A 305 -15.31 -14.18 -16.99
C ALA A 305 -16.85 -14.33 -16.97
N ALA A 306 -17.43 -14.99 -17.97
CA ALA A 306 -18.86 -15.28 -18.03
C ALA A 306 -19.29 -16.19 -16.87
N GLU A 307 -18.57 -17.29 -16.62
CA GLU A 307 -18.83 -18.20 -15.49
C GLU A 307 -18.76 -17.48 -14.14
N CYS A 308 -17.78 -16.58 -13.96
CA CYS A 308 -17.66 -15.79 -12.74
C CYS A 308 -18.90 -14.89 -12.49
N LEU A 309 -19.43 -14.26 -13.55
CA LEU A 309 -20.62 -13.41 -13.47
C LEU A 309 -21.90 -14.22 -13.23
N ASP A 310 -22.05 -15.35 -13.92
CA ASP A 310 -23.22 -16.21 -13.78
C ASP A 310 -23.28 -16.82 -12.38
N ARG A 311 -22.15 -17.32 -11.88
CA ARG A 311 -22.07 -17.84 -10.51
C ARG A 311 -22.40 -16.79 -9.46
N PHE A 312 -21.97 -15.55 -9.67
CA PHE A 312 -22.31 -14.44 -8.78
C PHE A 312 -23.82 -14.15 -8.77
N ARG A 313 -24.46 -14.17 -9.95
CA ARG A 313 -25.91 -13.96 -10.08
C ARG A 313 -26.70 -15.10 -9.43
N GLU A 314 -26.25 -16.35 -9.58
CA GLU A 314 -26.85 -17.51 -8.91
C GLU A 314 -26.82 -17.38 -7.40
N LEU A 315 -25.68 -17.02 -6.82
CA LEU A 315 -25.53 -16.87 -5.36
C LEU A 315 -26.42 -15.74 -4.81
N LEU A 316 -26.53 -14.63 -5.54
CA LEU A 316 -27.46 -13.55 -5.19
C LEU A 316 -28.93 -13.98 -5.29
N ALA A 317 -29.29 -14.73 -6.33
CA ALA A 317 -30.66 -15.24 -6.52
C ALA A 317 -31.04 -16.30 -5.46
N ALA A 318 -30.08 -17.14 -5.07
CA ALA A 318 -30.23 -18.12 -3.99
C ALA A 318 -30.33 -17.47 -2.60
N GLY A 319 -29.95 -16.19 -2.47
CA GLY A 319 -29.97 -15.46 -1.20
C GLY A 319 -28.76 -15.76 -0.30
N ASP A 320 -27.77 -16.51 -0.78
CA ASP A 320 -26.51 -16.76 -0.06
C ASP A 320 -25.55 -15.58 -0.24
N LEU A 321 -25.87 -14.50 0.48
CA LEU A 321 -25.13 -13.24 0.46
C LEU A 321 -23.66 -13.37 0.90
N PRO A 322 -23.30 -14.09 1.98
CA PRO A 322 -21.90 -14.21 2.39
C PRO A 322 -21.06 -15.00 1.36
N ALA A 323 -21.61 -16.07 0.77
CA ALA A 323 -20.92 -16.77 -0.32
C ALA A 323 -20.78 -15.87 -1.56
N ALA A 324 -21.79 -15.07 -1.90
CA ALA A 324 -21.71 -14.11 -2.98
C ALA A 324 -20.60 -13.05 -2.75
N ALA A 325 -20.46 -12.56 -1.52
CA ALA A 325 -19.40 -11.63 -1.13
C ALA A 325 -18.00 -12.25 -1.27
N SER A 326 -17.83 -13.47 -0.76
CA SER A 326 -16.55 -14.20 -0.89
C SER A 326 -16.20 -14.48 -2.36
N HIS A 327 -17.17 -14.87 -3.18
CA HIS A 327 -16.99 -15.09 -4.61
C HIS A 327 -16.63 -13.81 -5.38
N ALA A 328 -17.29 -12.70 -5.06
CA ALA A 328 -16.98 -11.39 -5.66
C ALA A 328 -15.55 -10.93 -5.34
N ALA A 329 -15.10 -11.11 -4.09
CA ALA A 329 -13.74 -10.80 -3.66
C ALA A 329 -12.68 -11.64 -4.41
N ASN A 330 -12.96 -12.94 -4.59
CA ASN A 330 -12.12 -13.91 -5.30
C ASN A 330 -12.32 -13.93 -6.83
N SER A 331 -13.02 -12.93 -7.39
CA SER A 331 -13.37 -12.91 -8.81
C SER A 331 -12.13 -12.95 -9.72
N PHE A 332 -12.29 -13.59 -10.88
CA PHE A 332 -11.22 -13.72 -11.88
C PHE A 332 -10.66 -12.35 -12.25
N ARG A 333 -9.36 -12.14 -12.00
CA ARG A 333 -8.65 -10.85 -12.20
C ARG A 333 -9.37 -9.65 -11.58
N GLY A 334 -10.11 -9.84 -10.50
CA GLY A 334 -10.84 -8.76 -9.84
C GLY A 334 -12.05 -8.22 -10.63
N LEU A 335 -12.60 -8.99 -11.59
CA LEU A 335 -13.72 -8.54 -12.43
C LEU A 335 -14.93 -7.99 -11.64
N LEU A 336 -15.22 -8.56 -10.47
CA LEU A 336 -16.32 -8.14 -9.60
C LEU A 336 -15.90 -7.17 -8.50
N ARG A 337 -14.63 -6.75 -8.46
CA ARG A 337 -14.11 -5.76 -7.51
C ARG A 337 -14.41 -4.35 -7.99
N THR A 338 -15.69 -4.07 -8.18
CA THR A 338 -16.18 -2.79 -8.69
C THR A 338 -17.01 -2.07 -7.64
N MET A 339 -17.09 -0.75 -7.77
CA MET A 339 -17.91 0.07 -6.88
C MET A 339 -19.39 -0.34 -6.95
N ASP A 340 -19.88 -0.75 -8.12
CA ASP A 340 -21.25 -1.24 -8.32
C ASP A 340 -21.58 -2.46 -7.44
N VAL A 341 -20.63 -3.41 -7.32
CA VAL A 341 -20.81 -4.60 -6.49
C VAL A 341 -20.79 -4.23 -5.00
N LEU A 342 -19.91 -3.32 -4.60
CA LEU A 342 -19.89 -2.79 -3.24
C LEU A 342 -21.20 -2.10 -2.88
N GLN A 343 -21.73 -1.24 -3.76
CA GLN A 343 -23.02 -0.58 -3.57
C GLN A 343 -24.18 -1.59 -3.47
N LYS A 344 -24.17 -2.65 -4.30
CA LYS A 344 -25.14 -3.75 -4.17
C LYS A 344 -25.09 -4.37 -2.78
N PHE A 345 -23.92 -4.69 -2.24
CA PHE A 345 -23.80 -5.21 -0.89
C PHE A 345 -24.23 -4.20 0.18
N ARG A 346 -23.94 -2.91 -0.01
CA ARG A 346 -24.44 -1.83 0.87
C ARG A 346 -25.95 -1.79 0.95
N HIS A 347 -26.66 -1.93 -0.18
CA HIS A 347 -28.12 -2.01 -0.18
C HIS A 347 -28.65 -3.28 0.50
N LEU A 348 -27.86 -4.36 0.48
CA LEU A 348 -28.20 -5.64 1.10
C LEU A 348 -27.79 -5.73 2.58
N GLU A 349 -27.01 -4.78 3.08
CA GLU A 349 -26.56 -4.69 4.48
C GLU A 349 -27.73 -4.70 5.48
N ALA A 350 -28.86 -4.07 5.10
CA ALA A 350 -30.08 -4.07 5.90
C ALA A 350 -30.66 -5.48 6.12
N ARG A 351 -30.36 -6.43 5.22
CA ARG A 351 -30.84 -7.82 5.30
C ARG A 351 -29.86 -8.72 6.04
N CYS A 352 -28.56 -8.45 5.94
CA CYS A 352 -27.49 -9.20 6.60
C CYS A 352 -26.46 -8.22 7.19
N PRO A 353 -26.60 -7.83 8.47
CA PRO A 353 -25.65 -6.95 9.14
C PRO A 353 -24.25 -7.56 9.17
N GLY A 354 -23.24 -6.76 8.85
CA GLY A 354 -21.83 -7.16 8.75
C GLY A 354 -21.42 -7.69 7.38
N LEU A 355 -22.33 -7.79 6.41
CA LEU A 355 -22.03 -8.31 5.07
C LEU A 355 -20.98 -7.46 4.34
N LEU A 356 -21.12 -6.14 4.39
CA LEU A 356 -20.23 -5.21 3.73
C LEU A 356 -18.83 -5.26 4.34
N LEU A 357 -18.72 -5.34 5.67
CA LEU A 357 -17.42 -5.55 6.33
C LEU A 357 -16.79 -6.89 5.95
N ALA A 358 -17.58 -7.98 5.93
CA ALA A 358 -17.10 -9.30 5.53
C ALA A 358 -16.63 -9.33 4.07
N TYR A 359 -17.31 -8.61 3.18
CA TYR A 359 -16.87 -8.39 1.81
C TYR A 359 -15.53 -7.64 1.76
N CYS A 360 -15.38 -6.54 2.50
CA CYS A 360 -14.14 -5.77 2.58
C CYS A 360 -12.95 -6.60 3.11
N GLU A 361 -13.17 -7.41 4.14
CA GLU A 361 -12.15 -8.34 4.68
C GLU A 361 -11.74 -9.37 3.62
N ALA A 362 -12.69 -10.04 2.97
CA ALA A 362 -12.42 -11.00 1.91
C ALA A 362 -11.71 -10.36 0.71
N LEU A 363 -12.08 -9.13 0.36
CA LEU A 363 -11.47 -8.34 -0.70
C LEU A 363 -9.99 -8.09 -0.39
N LEU A 364 -9.67 -7.56 0.80
CA LEU A 364 -8.30 -7.19 1.15
C LEU A 364 -7.37 -8.39 1.35
N VAL A 365 -7.91 -9.56 1.74
CA VAL A 365 -7.15 -10.82 1.73
C VAL A 365 -6.72 -11.24 0.32
N THR A 366 -7.51 -10.89 -0.71
CA THR A 366 -7.34 -11.39 -2.08
C THR A 366 -6.71 -10.36 -3.02
N VAL A 367 -6.54 -9.11 -2.60
CA VAL A 367 -5.87 -8.03 -3.35
C VAL A 367 -4.43 -8.37 -3.75
N PRO A 368 -3.56 -8.91 -2.86
CA PRO A 368 -2.17 -9.21 -3.20
C PRO A 368 -1.99 -10.23 -4.34
N LEU A 369 -3.02 -11.02 -4.64
CA LEU A 369 -2.96 -12.05 -5.68
C LEU A 369 -2.99 -11.47 -7.11
N TYR A 370 -3.47 -10.23 -7.29
CA TYR A 370 -3.74 -9.67 -8.61
C TYR A 370 -3.17 -8.26 -8.83
N GLU A 371 -3.47 -7.31 -7.92
CA GLU A 371 -3.32 -5.87 -8.20
C GLU A 371 -2.30 -5.18 -7.26
N GLY A 372 -1.74 -5.91 -6.30
CA GLY A 372 -0.78 -5.40 -5.31
C GLY A 372 -1.42 -4.53 -4.24
N ARG A 373 -2.23 -3.53 -4.64
CA ARG A 373 -2.99 -2.64 -3.75
C ARG A 373 -4.42 -2.47 -4.24
N LEU A 374 -5.35 -2.26 -3.31
CA LEU A 374 -6.75 -1.97 -3.65
C LEU A 374 -6.88 -0.54 -4.20
N GLY A 375 -7.72 -0.34 -5.22
CA GLY A 375 -7.97 0.99 -5.79
C GLY A 375 -8.42 2.02 -4.75
N ALA A 376 -8.16 3.30 -5.01
CA ALA A 376 -8.40 4.39 -4.05
C ALA A 376 -9.86 4.50 -3.58
N GLU A 377 -10.82 4.43 -4.51
CA GLU A 377 -12.25 4.56 -4.18
C GLU A 377 -12.74 3.39 -3.30
N LEU A 378 -12.34 2.16 -3.62
CA LEU A 378 -12.69 0.98 -2.81
C LEU A 378 -11.96 0.98 -1.47
N SER A 379 -10.71 1.46 -1.42
CA SER A 379 -9.95 1.60 -0.17
C SER A 379 -10.65 2.56 0.80
N PHE A 380 -11.15 3.69 0.31
CA PHE A 380 -11.93 4.63 1.11
C PHE A 380 -13.17 3.98 1.72
N GLU A 381 -13.98 3.29 0.89
CA GLU A 381 -15.22 2.67 1.37
C GLU A 381 -14.96 1.52 2.35
N CYS A 382 -13.90 0.73 2.15
CA CYS A 382 -13.52 -0.34 3.09
C CYS A 382 -13.09 0.23 4.45
N VAL A 383 -12.33 1.32 4.46
CA VAL A 383 -11.91 1.98 5.71
C VAL A 383 -13.10 2.63 6.40
N ALA A 384 -13.96 3.34 5.66
CA ALA A 384 -15.18 3.95 6.21
C ALA A 384 -16.06 2.91 6.91
N GLU A 385 -16.22 1.72 6.29
CA GLU A 385 -17.04 0.65 6.85
C GLU A 385 -16.45 0.00 8.10
N ALA A 386 -15.12 -0.16 8.14
CA ALA A 386 -14.41 -0.67 9.31
C ALA A 386 -14.49 0.31 10.49
N LEU A 387 -14.31 1.62 10.23
CA LEU A 387 -14.43 2.67 11.24
C LEU A 387 -15.87 2.82 11.75
N ALA A 388 -16.89 2.66 10.89
CA ALA A 388 -18.29 2.66 11.31
C ALA A 388 -18.61 1.56 12.34
N ARG A 389 -17.84 0.46 12.33
CA ARG A 389 -17.93 -0.66 13.30
C ARG A 389 -16.91 -0.61 14.43
N ASP A 390 -16.19 0.51 14.58
CA ASP A 390 -15.16 0.70 15.60
C ASP A 390 -14.01 -0.33 15.52
N ARG A 391 -13.75 -0.85 14.31
CA ARG A 391 -12.70 -1.83 13.99
C ARG A 391 -11.43 -1.16 13.46
N VAL A 392 -10.82 -0.32 14.29
CA VAL A 392 -9.55 0.37 13.96
C VAL A 392 -8.39 -0.62 13.79
N ASP A 393 -8.45 -1.77 14.47
CA ASP A 393 -7.52 -2.89 14.37
C ASP A 393 -7.40 -3.45 12.94
N LEU A 394 -8.51 -3.53 12.21
CA LEU A 394 -8.51 -3.97 10.81
C LEU A 394 -7.81 -2.95 9.92
N VAL A 395 -8.10 -1.67 10.11
CA VAL A 395 -7.47 -0.59 9.33
C VAL A 395 -5.96 -0.56 9.61
N GLU A 396 -5.54 -0.69 10.86
CA GLU A 396 -4.12 -0.85 11.23
C GLU A 396 -3.48 -2.05 10.53
N HIS A 397 -4.13 -3.21 10.55
CA HIS A 397 -3.64 -4.39 9.84
C HIS A 397 -3.52 -4.15 8.32
N TRP A 398 -4.52 -3.53 7.69
CA TRP A 398 -4.54 -3.29 6.25
C TRP A 398 -3.51 -2.25 5.80
N THR A 399 -3.31 -1.19 6.60
CA THR A 399 -2.28 -0.16 6.35
C THR A 399 -0.86 -0.69 6.54
N THR A 400 -0.64 -1.54 7.55
CA THR A 400 0.66 -2.17 7.85
C THR A 400 1.09 -3.14 6.74
N ASN A 401 0.14 -3.89 6.18
CA ASN A 401 0.39 -4.82 5.07
C ASN A 401 0.34 -4.16 3.68
N ASP A 402 0.25 -2.83 3.61
CA ASP A 402 0.23 -2.05 2.36
C ASP A 402 -0.87 -2.49 1.36
N LEU A 403 -2.02 -2.93 1.88
CA LEU A 403 -3.13 -3.46 1.08
C LEU A 403 -4.01 -2.36 0.46
N LEU A 404 -3.97 -1.16 1.05
CA LEU A 404 -4.82 -0.02 0.70
C LEU A 404 -4.04 1.01 -0.12
N THR A 405 -4.71 1.63 -1.10
CA THR A 405 -4.20 2.87 -1.68
C THR A 405 -4.57 4.02 -0.75
N LEU A 406 -3.59 4.52 0.00
CA LEU A 406 -3.79 5.60 0.96
C LEU A 406 -3.96 6.94 0.24
N THR A 407 -5.00 7.68 0.62
CA THR A 407 -5.37 8.98 0.05
C THR A 407 -5.73 9.94 1.17
N GLU A 408 -5.62 11.26 0.94
CA GLU A 408 -5.94 12.28 1.96
C GLU A 408 -7.33 12.10 2.61
N PRO A 409 -8.41 11.80 1.87
CA PRO A 409 -9.73 11.57 2.48
C PRO A 409 -9.78 10.41 3.49
N ILE A 410 -8.89 9.43 3.37
CA ILE A 410 -8.79 8.32 4.34
C ILE A 410 -8.17 8.84 5.65
N GLY A 411 -7.21 9.76 5.56
CA GLY A 411 -6.65 10.44 6.72
C GLY A 411 -7.70 11.31 7.42
N ASP A 412 -8.55 11.98 6.66
CA ASP A 412 -9.67 12.79 7.18
C ASP A 412 -10.63 11.92 7.97
N LEU A 413 -11.06 10.79 7.40
CA LEU A 413 -11.94 9.83 8.07
C LEU A 413 -11.36 9.31 9.40
N LEU A 414 -10.06 9.03 9.43
CA LEU A 414 -9.39 8.56 10.64
C LEU A 414 -9.29 9.67 11.71
N ALA A 415 -9.03 10.91 11.30
CA ALA A 415 -9.02 12.04 12.22
C ALA A 415 -10.42 12.30 12.80
N ASP A 416 -11.47 12.30 11.96
CA ASP A 416 -12.87 12.46 12.37
C ASP A 416 -13.32 11.33 13.31
N HIS A 417 -12.87 10.09 13.05
CA HIS A 417 -13.13 8.96 13.93
C HIS A 417 -12.50 9.15 15.31
N GLY A 418 -11.25 9.65 15.36
CA GLY A 418 -10.56 9.94 16.60
C GLY A 418 -11.29 10.98 17.46
N ASP A 419 -11.90 11.97 16.83
CA ASP A 419 -12.73 12.98 17.52
C ASP A 419 -14.03 12.41 18.07
N CYS A 420 -14.67 11.51 17.34
CA CYS A 420 -15.93 10.91 17.75
C CYS A 420 -15.76 9.81 18.82
N ARG A 421 -14.57 9.22 18.95
CA ARG A 421 -14.31 8.03 19.79
C ARG A 421 -13.09 8.22 20.70
N PRO A 422 -13.23 8.85 21.88
CA PRO A 422 -12.10 9.16 22.75
C PRO A 422 -11.32 7.93 23.24
N GLY A 423 -11.96 6.76 23.36
CA GLY A 423 -11.29 5.52 23.80
C GLY A 423 -10.25 4.98 22.82
N GLN A 424 -10.41 5.25 21.52
CA GLN A 424 -9.49 4.80 20.46
C GLN A 424 -8.79 5.97 19.75
N ALA A 425 -8.98 7.20 20.23
CA ALA A 425 -8.52 8.42 19.59
C ALA A 425 -7.01 8.40 19.26
N HIS A 426 -6.18 7.97 20.20
CA HIS A 426 -4.73 7.85 19.99
C HIS A 426 -4.39 7.00 18.76
N ARG A 427 -5.00 5.81 18.62
CA ARG A 427 -4.74 4.90 17.48
C ARG A 427 -5.22 5.51 16.17
N SER A 428 -6.41 6.11 16.19
CA SER A 428 -6.97 6.74 15.00
C SER A 428 -6.09 7.91 14.51
N PHE A 429 -5.57 8.74 15.42
CA PHE A 429 -4.65 9.83 15.06
C PHE A 429 -3.28 9.34 14.62
N GLU A 430 -2.72 8.30 15.25
CA GLU A 430 -1.46 7.69 14.80
C GLU A 430 -1.58 7.10 13.39
N LEU A 431 -2.69 6.42 13.09
CA LEU A 431 -2.97 5.92 11.73
C LEU A 431 -3.21 7.06 10.73
N ALA A 432 -3.93 8.12 11.13
CA ALA A 432 -4.13 9.30 10.29
C ALA A 432 -2.78 9.95 9.94
N HIS A 433 -1.87 10.07 10.90
CA HIS A 433 -0.50 10.52 10.65
C HIS A 433 0.21 9.66 9.60
N VAL A 434 0.17 8.32 9.71
CA VAL A 434 0.80 7.42 8.72
C VAL A 434 0.21 7.63 7.32
N VAL A 435 -1.10 7.83 7.22
CA VAL A 435 -1.75 8.11 5.93
C VAL A 435 -1.25 9.43 5.35
N PHE A 436 -1.26 10.51 6.14
CA PHE A 436 -0.82 11.83 5.69
C PHE A 436 0.68 11.90 5.39
N ASP A 437 1.53 11.18 6.12
CA ASP A 437 2.96 11.07 5.82
C ASP A 437 3.19 10.39 4.46
N ARG A 438 2.50 9.28 4.19
CA ARG A 438 2.60 8.59 2.89
C ARG A 438 2.04 9.41 1.73
N THR A 439 0.96 10.18 1.94
CA THR A 439 0.44 11.07 0.88
C THR A 439 1.33 12.29 0.68
N ALA A 440 1.90 12.86 1.75
CA ALA A 440 2.85 13.96 1.68
C ALA A 440 4.11 13.58 0.91
N ALA A 441 4.64 12.37 1.11
CA ALA A 441 5.81 11.86 0.37
C ALA A 441 5.60 11.77 -1.14
N THR A 442 4.34 11.67 -1.60
CA THR A 442 4.01 11.66 -3.04
C THR A 442 3.82 13.06 -3.62
N ALA A 443 3.58 14.07 -2.77
CA ALA A 443 3.48 15.47 -3.17
C ALA A 443 4.89 16.07 -3.27
N ALA A 444 5.22 16.70 -4.41
CA ALA A 444 6.57 17.19 -4.69
C ALA A 444 7.00 18.44 -3.90
N ASP A 445 6.12 18.97 -3.03
CA ASP A 445 6.30 20.26 -2.38
C ASP A 445 6.66 20.08 -0.88
N ALA A 446 7.82 20.61 -0.49
CA ALA A 446 8.18 20.76 0.91
C ALA A 446 7.17 21.70 1.61
N GLY A 447 6.68 21.34 2.80
CA GLY A 447 5.59 22.05 3.48
C GLY A 447 4.19 21.77 2.91
N SER A 448 3.98 20.61 2.27
CA SER A 448 2.66 20.21 1.77
C SER A 448 1.58 20.27 2.85
N ALA A 449 0.36 20.64 2.46
CA ALA A 449 -0.78 20.71 3.39
C ALA A 449 -1.01 19.36 4.11
N SER A 450 -0.72 18.23 3.48
CA SER A 450 -0.76 16.91 4.10
C SER A 450 0.30 16.72 5.18
N GLY A 451 1.53 17.22 4.98
CA GLY A 451 2.59 17.17 6.00
C GLY A 451 2.22 17.96 7.27
N VAL A 452 1.62 19.15 7.12
CA VAL A 452 1.12 19.95 8.26
C VAL A 452 0.06 19.16 9.04
N ARG A 453 -0.86 18.48 8.33
CA ARG A 453 -1.92 17.67 8.94
C ARG A 453 -1.39 16.41 9.61
N ALA A 454 -0.30 15.82 9.10
CA ALA A 454 0.40 14.72 9.74
C ALA A 454 0.95 15.14 11.12
N VAL A 455 1.59 16.32 11.20
CA VAL A 455 2.07 16.91 12.46
C VAL A 455 0.92 17.18 13.42
N GLU A 456 -0.19 17.76 12.93
CA GLU A 456 -1.39 18.00 13.75
C GLU A 456 -1.93 16.68 14.35
N CYS A 457 -1.96 15.59 13.58
CA CYS A 457 -2.39 14.29 14.10
C CYS A 457 -1.47 13.74 15.19
N LEU A 458 -0.14 13.92 15.09
CA LEU A 458 0.79 13.50 16.15
C LEU A 458 0.58 14.28 17.45
N VAL A 459 0.29 15.58 17.36
CA VAL A 459 -0.03 16.39 18.54
C VAL A 459 -1.32 15.90 19.21
N ARG A 460 -2.36 15.61 18.43
CA ARG A 460 -3.62 15.03 18.94
C ARG A 460 -3.46 13.65 19.55
N ALA A 461 -2.50 12.88 19.06
CA ALA A 461 -2.14 11.58 19.65
C ALA A 461 -1.38 11.71 20.98
N GLY A 462 -1.04 12.92 21.44
CA GLY A 462 -0.25 13.15 22.64
C GLY A 462 1.25 12.89 22.45
N ARG A 463 1.75 12.96 21.21
CA ARG A 463 3.15 12.70 20.86
C ARG A 463 3.86 14.01 20.47
N ALA A 464 3.81 15.00 21.35
CA ALA A 464 4.26 16.36 21.07
C ALA A 464 5.75 16.45 20.67
N GLU A 465 6.64 15.74 21.37
CA GLU A 465 8.08 15.71 21.02
C GLU A 465 8.31 15.19 19.59
N ALA A 466 7.68 14.05 19.25
CA ALA A 466 7.79 13.45 17.92
C ALA A 466 7.18 14.34 16.83
N ALA A 467 6.08 15.03 17.14
CA ALA A 467 5.44 15.97 16.23
C ALA A 467 6.38 17.14 15.87
N VAL A 468 7.04 17.74 16.86
CA VAL A 468 7.99 18.84 16.65
C VAL A 468 9.21 18.35 15.86
N ALA A 469 9.80 17.20 16.26
CA ALA A 469 10.95 16.63 15.56
C ALA A 469 10.64 16.31 14.09
N TYR A 470 9.49 15.70 13.82
CA TYR A 470 9.03 15.42 12.46
C TYR A 470 8.76 16.71 11.68
N GLY A 471 8.01 17.65 12.26
CA GLY A 471 7.69 18.94 11.62
C GLY A 471 8.93 19.73 11.20
N VAL A 472 10.00 19.71 12.00
CA VAL A 472 11.28 20.36 11.67
C VAL A 472 12.08 19.56 10.64
N ALA A 473 12.21 18.25 10.83
CA ALA A 473 13.16 17.43 10.06
C ALA A 473 12.63 16.99 8.69
N THR A 474 11.33 16.68 8.57
CA THR A 474 10.74 16.11 7.34
C THR A 474 9.86 17.11 6.60
N VAL A 475 8.99 17.83 7.30
CA VAL A 475 8.03 18.76 6.67
C VAL A 475 8.66 20.13 6.40
N GLY A 476 9.55 20.59 7.30
CA GLY A 476 10.21 21.89 7.21
C GLY A 476 9.29 23.06 7.61
N LEU A 477 8.52 22.89 8.70
CA LEU A 477 7.58 23.91 9.18
C LEU A 477 8.30 25.18 9.67
N ASP A 478 7.70 26.33 9.40
CA ASP A 478 8.18 27.62 9.90
C ASP A 478 7.59 27.99 11.27
N ALA A 479 8.17 29.01 11.92
CA ALA A 479 7.70 29.48 13.22
C ALA A 479 6.24 29.95 13.17
N GLY A 480 5.78 30.54 12.05
CA GLY A 480 4.40 30.98 11.87
C GLY A 480 3.40 29.81 11.89
N GLN A 481 3.73 28.72 11.20
CA GLN A 481 2.96 27.48 11.17
C GLN A 481 2.92 26.80 12.54
N PHE A 482 4.03 26.78 13.28
CA PHE A 482 4.04 26.27 14.65
C PHE A 482 3.20 27.12 15.60
N ARG A 483 3.19 28.46 15.45
CA ARG A 483 2.27 29.33 16.23
C ARG A 483 0.81 29.01 15.93
N GLN A 484 0.45 28.87 14.65
CA GLN A 484 -0.92 28.50 14.26
C GLN A 484 -1.31 27.13 14.81
N LEU A 485 -0.37 26.17 14.81
CA LEU A 485 -0.60 24.84 15.37
C LEU A 485 -0.86 24.91 16.88
N LEU A 486 -0.04 25.66 17.63
CA LEU A 486 -0.21 25.85 19.07
C LEU A 486 -1.50 26.61 19.41
N GLN A 487 -1.93 27.55 18.56
CA GLN A 487 -3.21 28.25 18.72
C GLN A 487 -4.42 27.34 18.47
N ARG A 488 -4.30 26.37 17.55
CA ARG A 488 -5.37 25.40 17.29
C ARG A 488 -5.44 24.31 18.36
N GLN A 489 -4.30 23.92 18.92
CA GLN A 489 -4.17 22.89 19.94
C GLN A 489 -3.28 23.37 21.09
N PRO A 490 -3.84 24.15 22.04
CA PRO A 490 -3.10 24.61 23.20
C PRO A 490 -2.66 23.41 24.05
N SER A 491 -1.36 23.17 24.12
CA SER A 491 -0.76 22.16 24.98
C SER A 491 0.56 22.67 25.55
N VAL A 492 0.68 22.58 26.87
CA VAL A 492 1.90 22.99 27.60
C VAL A 492 3.10 22.17 27.14
N GLU A 493 2.91 20.86 26.97
CA GLU A 493 3.95 19.93 26.51
C GLU A 493 4.43 20.31 25.11
N LEU A 494 3.51 20.60 24.19
CA LEU A 494 3.85 21.08 22.85
C LEU A 494 4.65 22.39 22.89
N ALA A 495 4.20 23.36 23.69
CA ALA A 495 4.90 24.64 23.83
C ALA A 495 6.32 24.48 24.37
N LEU A 496 6.52 23.63 25.37
CA LEU A 496 7.84 23.33 25.93
C LEU A 496 8.77 22.68 24.90
N HIS A 497 8.26 21.77 24.07
CA HIS A 497 9.05 21.17 22.99
C HIS A 497 9.36 22.18 21.88
N LEU A 498 8.40 23.03 21.47
CA LEU A 498 8.63 24.06 20.46
C LEU A 498 9.69 25.08 20.90
N VAL A 499 9.68 25.49 22.17
CA VAL A 499 10.72 26.35 22.75
C VAL A 499 12.05 25.59 22.84
N GLY A 500 12.03 24.33 23.30
CA GLY A 500 13.23 23.51 23.46
C GLY A 500 13.96 23.21 22.14
N TYR A 501 13.24 23.04 21.04
CA TYR A 501 13.80 22.85 19.70
C TYR A 501 14.19 24.18 19.01
N GLY A 502 13.93 25.33 19.65
CA GLY A 502 14.20 26.65 19.09
C GLY A 502 13.25 27.04 17.93
N CYS A 503 12.09 26.39 17.83
CA CYS A 503 11.08 26.69 16.81
C CYS A 503 10.28 27.96 17.15
N LEU A 504 10.07 28.22 18.45
CA LEU A 504 9.40 29.41 18.98
C LEU A 504 10.21 30.01 20.13
N THR A 505 10.12 31.34 20.33
CA THR A 505 10.64 31.96 21.55
C THR A 505 9.67 31.71 22.73
N VAL A 506 10.16 31.89 23.95
CA VAL A 506 9.29 31.86 25.14
C VAL A 506 8.19 32.94 25.02
N GLY A 507 8.53 34.11 24.50
CA GLY A 507 7.57 35.18 24.24
C GLY A 507 6.49 34.79 23.23
N ASP A 508 6.86 34.09 22.15
CA ASP A 508 5.89 33.57 21.17
C ASP A 508 4.93 32.55 21.79
N ALA A 509 5.45 31.62 22.58
CA ALA A 509 4.64 30.60 23.25
C ALA A 509 3.66 31.22 24.26
N ILE A 510 4.17 32.09 25.15
CA ILE A 510 3.34 32.83 26.12
C ILE A 510 2.31 33.70 25.40
N GLY A 511 2.72 34.41 24.33
CA GLY A 511 1.84 35.24 23.52
C GLY A 511 0.68 34.45 22.91
N CYS A 512 0.92 33.20 22.48
CA CYS A 512 -0.15 32.34 21.96
C CYS A 512 -1.20 32.02 23.04
N PHE A 513 -0.79 31.54 24.22
CA PHE A 513 -1.72 31.23 25.31
C PHE A 513 -2.42 32.48 25.86
N PHE A 514 -1.71 33.60 25.94
CA PHE A 514 -2.25 34.87 26.40
C PHE A 514 -3.36 35.36 25.46
N ALA A 515 -3.14 35.29 24.14
CA ALA A 515 -4.16 35.67 23.15
C ALA A 515 -5.41 34.78 23.18
N MET A 516 -5.28 33.54 23.65
CA MET A 516 -6.39 32.60 23.81
C MET A 516 -7.07 32.68 25.18
N GLU A 517 -6.58 33.52 26.10
CA GLU A 517 -7.01 33.56 27.51
C GLU A 517 -6.92 32.19 28.21
N ALA A 518 -5.98 31.34 27.79
CA ALA A 518 -5.76 29.99 28.31
C ALA A 518 -4.90 30.03 29.59
N TRP A 519 -5.43 30.67 30.65
CA TRP A 519 -4.68 31.04 31.85
C TRP A 519 -4.13 29.86 32.65
N VAL A 520 -4.82 28.72 32.62
CA VAL A 520 -4.40 27.51 33.34
C VAL A 520 -3.13 26.96 32.70
N GLU A 521 -3.18 26.72 31.39
CA GLU A 521 -2.06 26.26 30.58
C GLU A 521 -0.90 27.24 30.63
N LEU A 522 -1.18 28.54 30.63
CA LEU A 522 -0.17 29.59 30.76
C LEU A 522 0.56 29.53 32.11
N GLY A 523 -0.17 29.30 33.21
CA GLY A 523 0.42 29.07 34.52
C GLY A 523 1.33 27.84 34.55
N TRP A 524 0.87 26.70 34.01
CA TRP A 524 1.65 25.46 33.90
C TRP A 524 2.90 25.64 33.03
N LEU A 525 2.79 26.38 31.93
CA LEU A 525 3.92 26.70 31.07
C LEU A 525 4.95 27.56 31.80
N ALA A 526 4.50 28.64 32.45
CA ALA A 526 5.37 29.52 33.20
C ALA A 526 6.12 28.78 34.31
N ASP A 527 5.42 27.96 35.11
CA ASP A 527 6.05 27.16 36.17
C ASP A 527 7.07 26.16 35.61
N SER A 528 6.71 25.46 34.53
CA SER A 528 7.60 24.48 33.88
C SER A 528 8.86 25.14 33.31
N LEU A 529 8.74 26.33 32.73
CA LEU A 529 9.90 27.10 32.24
C LEU A 529 10.80 27.57 33.39
N ILE A 530 10.23 28.02 34.51
CA ILE A 530 10.99 28.41 35.70
C ILE A 530 11.76 27.21 36.26
N GLN A 531 11.10 26.05 36.39
CA GLN A 531 11.73 24.82 36.85
C GLN A 531 12.89 24.41 35.93
N ARG A 532 12.68 24.46 34.62
CA ARG A 532 13.72 24.14 33.63
C ARG A 532 14.93 25.08 33.73
N VAL A 533 14.72 26.39 33.89
CA VAL A 533 15.82 27.37 34.10
C VAL A 533 16.54 27.11 35.42
N ALA A 534 15.80 26.75 36.47
CA ALA A 534 16.37 26.42 37.78
C ALA A 534 17.29 25.19 37.69
N GLU A 535 16.85 24.15 36.98
CA GLU A 535 17.63 22.92 36.74
C GLU A 535 18.87 23.17 35.87
N GLU A 536 18.71 23.86 34.73
CA GLU A 536 19.81 24.14 33.80
C GLU A 536 20.88 25.07 34.40
N SER A 537 20.48 26.01 35.26
CA SER A 537 21.37 27.03 35.84
C SER A 537 21.80 26.75 37.29
N GLY A 538 21.24 25.73 37.95
CA GLY A 538 21.46 25.45 39.38
C GLY A 538 20.98 26.59 40.30
N LEU A 539 19.98 27.36 39.86
CA LEU A 539 19.46 28.53 40.57
C LEU A 539 18.27 28.16 41.46
N MET A 540 18.08 28.91 42.55
CA MET A 540 16.84 28.83 43.32
C MET A 540 15.66 29.35 42.48
N THR A 541 14.44 28.86 42.74
CA THR A 541 13.22 29.17 41.95
C THR A 541 12.99 30.67 41.74
N GLN A 542 13.23 31.50 42.77
CA GLN A 542 13.15 32.97 42.68
C GLN A 542 14.17 33.58 41.71
N GLN A 543 15.40 33.08 41.72
CA GLN A 543 16.47 33.55 40.83
C GLN A 543 16.26 33.04 39.39
N ALA A 544 15.73 31.82 39.24
CA ALA A 544 15.38 31.27 37.95
C ALA A 544 14.22 32.04 37.28
N ALA A 545 13.20 32.44 38.06
CA ALA A 545 12.11 33.29 37.57
C ALA A 545 12.61 34.66 37.10
N LEU A 546 13.49 35.30 37.88
CA LEU A 546 14.16 36.55 37.47
C LEU A 546 14.93 36.39 36.16
N LYS A 547 15.76 35.35 36.08
CA LYS A 547 16.56 35.06 34.89
C LYS A 547 15.68 34.80 33.66
N LEU A 548 14.59 34.04 33.82
CA LEU A 548 13.62 33.80 32.74
C LEU A 548 13.00 35.10 32.24
N MET A 549 12.65 36.04 33.13
CA MET A 549 12.12 37.35 32.74
C MET A 549 13.18 38.21 32.04
N GLU A 550 14.42 38.24 32.56
CA GLU A 550 15.54 39.00 31.98
C GLU A 550 15.89 38.50 30.57
N ASP A 551 15.98 37.19 30.39
CA ASP A 551 16.30 36.56 29.10
C ASP A 551 15.18 36.75 28.06
N ASN A 552 13.95 37.06 28.50
CA ASN A 552 12.77 37.25 27.65
C ASN A 552 12.12 38.63 27.86
N ALA A 553 12.93 39.69 27.84
CA ALA A 553 12.50 41.08 28.02
C ALA A 553 11.46 41.58 26.99
N GLU A 554 11.24 40.84 25.92
CA GLU A 554 10.16 41.05 24.94
C GLU A 554 8.76 40.84 25.53
N VAL A 555 8.63 40.09 26.63
CA VAL A 555 7.36 39.87 27.33
C VAL A 555 7.16 40.96 28.39
N PRO A 556 6.11 41.80 28.29
CA PRO A 556 5.88 42.87 29.25
C PRO A 556 5.72 42.35 30.68
N ALA A 557 6.26 43.08 31.67
CA ALA A 557 6.12 42.72 33.08
C ALA A 557 4.64 42.59 33.53
N SER A 558 3.74 43.34 32.89
CA SER A 558 2.29 43.25 33.13
C SER A 558 1.70 41.88 32.75
N VAL A 559 2.27 41.20 31.75
CA VAL A 559 1.85 39.86 31.34
C VAL A 559 2.21 38.86 32.43
N TRP A 560 3.44 38.89 32.95
CA TRP A 560 3.88 38.04 34.07
C TRP A 560 3.03 38.22 35.33
N THR A 561 2.69 39.47 35.68
CA THR A 561 1.79 39.72 36.82
C THR A 561 0.38 39.20 36.58
N GLU A 562 -0.12 39.26 35.36
CA GLU A 562 -1.46 38.79 35.02
C GLU A 562 -1.54 37.26 35.03
N ILE A 563 -0.49 36.58 34.54
CA ILE A 563 -0.34 35.12 34.64
C ILE A 563 -0.39 34.70 36.11
N ALA A 564 0.38 35.39 36.97
CA ALA A 564 0.45 35.09 38.39
C ALA A 564 -0.88 35.32 39.12
N ARG A 565 -1.64 36.34 38.68
CA ARG A 565 -2.97 36.67 39.20
C ARG A 565 -4.03 35.63 38.84
N GLN A 566 -3.95 35.07 37.64
CA GLN A 566 -4.95 34.14 37.07
C GLN A 566 -4.56 32.66 37.24
N ALA A 567 -3.38 32.39 37.79
CA ALA A 567 -2.88 31.03 38.00
C ALA A 567 -3.82 30.23 38.94
N PRO A 568 -3.99 28.92 38.70
CA PRO A 568 -4.80 28.05 39.54
C PRO A 568 -4.29 27.98 41.00
N GLU A 569 -5.13 27.55 41.95
CA GLU A 569 -4.78 27.57 43.38
C GLU A 569 -3.51 26.79 43.73
N ASP A 570 -3.23 25.72 42.97
CA ASP A 570 -2.04 24.90 43.13
C ASP A 570 -0.74 25.62 42.72
N MET A 571 -0.85 26.81 42.10
CA MET A 571 0.25 27.64 41.61
C MET A 571 0.36 29.00 42.29
N ARG A 572 -0.19 29.14 43.50
CA ARG A 572 -0.12 30.40 44.26
C ARG A 572 1.32 30.87 44.52
N HIS A 573 2.32 29.98 44.47
CA HIS A 573 3.73 30.36 44.53
C HIS A 573 4.15 31.26 43.37
N LEU A 574 3.56 31.12 42.17
CA LEU A 574 3.79 32.03 41.05
C LEU A 574 3.36 33.46 41.41
N ASN A 575 2.23 33.60 42.11
CA ASN A 575 1.76 34.88 42.62
C ASN A 575 2.79 35.50 43.57
N GLU A 576 3.30 34.73 44.53
CA GLU A 576 4.37 35.19 45.44
C GLU A 576 5.67 35.55 44.69
N LEU A 577 6.02 34.81 43.64
CA LEU A 577 7.21 35.04 42.83
C LEU A 577 7.11 36.32 42.00
N PHE A 578 5.99 36.54 41.31
CA PHE A 578 5.83 37.65 40.35
C PHE A 578 5.25 38.93 40.97
N THR A 579 4.59 38.86 42.13
CA THR A 579 4.09 40.04 42.86
C THR A 579 5.00 40.50 43.99
N SER A 580 6.02 39.71 44.34
CA SER A 580 7.12 40.13 45.20
C SER A 580 7.76 41.41 44.65
N SER A 581 7.75 42.48 45.44
CA SER A 581 8.37 43.76 45.07
C SER A 581 9.86 43.59 44.74
N VAL A 582 10.51 42.56 45.28
CA VAL A 582 11.94 42.28 45.07
C VAL A 582 12.21 41.82 43.65
N VAL A 583 11.38 40.93 43.09
CA VAL A 583 11.55 40.40 41.73
C VAL A 583 11.19 41.48 40.71
N PHE A 584 10.08 42.19 40.94
CA PHE A 584 9.60 43.23 40.03
C PHE A 584 10.50 44.48 40.02
N ASP A 585 11.00 44.92 41.19
CA ASP A 585 11.94 46.04 41.27
C ASP A 585 13.32 45.67 40.69
N ALA A 586 13.77 44.42 40.87
CA ALA A 586 15.03 43.96 40.28
C ALA A 586 14.94 43.89 38.75
N PHE A 587 13.85 43.36 38.21
CA PHE A 587 13.61 43.31 36.77
C PHE A 587 13.53 44.72 36.15
N ASN A 588 12.77 45.64 36.76
CA ASN A 588 12.69 47.02 36.26
C ASN A 588 14.03 47.77 36.34
N ARG A 589 14.85 47.51 37.37
CA ARG A 589 16.22 48.04 37.45
C ARG A 589 17.10 47.47 36.33
N SER A 590 17.03 46.16 36.08
CA SER A 590 17.78 45.44 35.03
C SER A 590 17.43 45.95 33.62
N LEU A 591 16.14 46.15 33.33
CA LEU A 591 15.66 46.79 32.09
C LEU A 591 16.17 48.22 31.94
N SER A 592 16.14 49.02 33.02
CA SER A 592 16.62 50.40 32.98
C SER A 592 18.14 50.51 32.76
N THR A 593 18.91 49.52 33.22
CA THR A 593 20.35 49.41 32.92
C THR A 593 20.60 48.96 31.49
N MET A 594 19.90 47.95 30.98
CA MET A 594 20.04 47.51 29.58
C MET A 594 19.64 48.60 28.58
N GLN A 595 18.54 49.34 28.82
CA GLN A 595 18.15 50.48 27.96
C GLN A 595 19.18 51.60 27.96
N ARG A 596 19.88 51.84 29.08
CA ARG A 596 21.00 52.80 29.15
C ARG A 596 22.22 52.33 28.37
N GLU A 597 22.54 51.03 28.39
CA GLU A 597 23.67 50.45 27.65
C GLU A 597 23.42 50.44 26.14
N PHE A 598 22.19 50.14 25.68
CA PHE A 598 21.82 50.24 24.27
C PHE A 598 21.73 51.68 23.74
N SER A 599 21.55 52.68 24.62
CA SER A 599 21.55 54.10 24.24
C SER A 599 22.96 54.70 24.12
N LEU A 600 23.99 53.94 24.49
CA LEU A 600 25.41 54.34 24.48
C LEU A 600 26.24 53.70 23.35
N HIS A 601 25.61 52.87 22.51
CA HIS A 601 26.10 52.40 21.22
C HIS A 601 25.30 53.02 20.08
#